data_AF-A0A9Q0Y9B7-F1
#
_entry.id   AF-A0A9Q0Y9B7-F1
#
_cell.length_a   1.000
_cell.length_b   1.000
_cell.length_c   1.000
_cell.angle_alpha   90.00
_cell.angle_beta   90.00
_cell.angle_gamma   90.00
#
_symmetry.space_group_name_H-M   'P 1'
#
loop_
_entity.id
_entity.type
_entity.pdbx_description
1 polymer ?
#
loop_
_entity_poly.entity_id
_entity_poly.type
_entity_poly.pdbx_seq_one_letter_code
_entity_poly.pdbx_strand_id
1 'polypeptide(L)' 'MAVISHFIDSFSFIFSKIFQESVVPEDWRNANVTPIFKKGQRSLASNYRPVSLTSVCSKSWNPSLETVLLII' A
#
# COMPACT_ATOMS: atom_id res chain seq x y z
N MET A 1 -0.69 -13.90 -22.75
CA MET A 1 0.10 -12.77 -23.28
C MET A 1 -0.73 -11.50 -23.42
N ALA A 2 -1.85 -11.48 -24.15
CA ALA A 2 -2.65 -10.26 -24.38
C ALA A 2 -3.29 -9.60 -23.12
N VAL A 3 -3.64 -10.40 -22.10
CA VAL A 3 -4.19 -9.85 -20.84
C VAL A 3 -3.14 -9.06 -20.07
N ILE A 4 -1.89 -9.52 -20.10
CA ILE A 4 -0.78 -8.87 -19.39
C ILE A 4 -0.44 -7.54 -20.06
N SER A 5 -0.44 -7.47 -21.40
CA SER A 5 -0.16 -6.21 -22.11
C SER A 5 -1.22 -5.15 -21.81
N HIS A 6 -2.51 -5.50 -21.86
CA HIS A 6 -3.58 -4.55 -21.54
C HIS A 6 -3.48 -4.02 -20.09
N PHE A 7 -3.08 -4.89 -19.16
CA PHE A 7 -2.85 -4.49 -17.77
C PHE A 7 -1.67 -3.51 -17.65
N ILE A 8 -0.56 -3.78 -18.34
CA ILE A 8 0.62 -2.90 -18.38
C ILE A 8 0.27 -1.51 -18.95
N ASP A 9 -0.50 -1.47 -20.04
CA ASP A 9 -0.89 -0.21 -20.68
C ASP A 9 -1.75 0.65 -19.74
N SER A 10 -2.70 0.02 -19.05
CA SER A 10 -3.57 0.68 -18.06
C SER A 10 -2.76 1.28 -16.90
N PHE A 11 -1.81 0.50 -16.37
CA PHE A 11 -0.94 0.95 -15.28
C PHE A 11 -0.02 2.10 -15.71
N SER A 12 0.56 1.98 -16.90
CA SER A 12 1.44 3.00 -17.48
C SER A 12 0.70 4.32 -17.68
N PHE A 13 -0.55 4.27 -18.14
CA PHE A 13 -1.40 5.45 -18.27
C PHE A 13 -1.67 6.11 -16.92
N ILE A 14 -2.06 5.34 -15.91
CA ILE A 14 -2.35 5.86 -14.57
C ILE A 14 -1.09 6.50 -13.95
N PHE A 15 0.05 5.82 -13.97
CA PHE A 15 1.29 6.38 -13.43
C PHE A 15 1.76 7.64 -14.16
N SER A 16 1.61 7.67 -15.49
CA SER A 16 1.92 8.87 -16.27
C SER A 16 1.03 10.05 -15.86
N LYS A 17 -0.26 9.80 -15.62
CA LYS A 17 -1.20 10.81 -15.14
C LYS A 17 -0.85 11.32 -13.75
N ILE A 18 -0.57 10.41 -12.81
CA ILE A 18 -0.13 10.76 -11.46
C ILE A 18 1.14 11.61 -11.51
N PHE A 19 2.11 11.26 -12.37
CA PHE A 19 3.35 12.03 -12.52
C PHE A 19 3.12 13.43 -13.08
N GLN A 20 2.26 13.57 -14.10
CA GLN A 20 1.95 14.86 -14.72
C GLN A 20 1.15 15.79 -13.80
N GLU A 21 0.16 15.24 -13.11
CA GLU A 21 -0.79 16.02 -12.30
C GLU A 21 -0.33 16.13 -10.84
N SER A 22 0.65 15.31 -10.41
CA SER A 22 1.07 15.16 -9.02
C SER A 22 -0.07 14.79 -8.06
N VAL A 23 -1.15 14.22 -8.58
CA VAL A 23 -2.32 13.78 -7.82
C VAL A 23 -2.35 12.25 -7.78
N VAL A 24 -2.32 11.69 -6.57
CA VAL A 24 -2.46 10.25 -6.33
C VAL A 24 -3.92 9.92 -6.03
N PRO A 25 -4.49 8.84 -6.58
CA PRO A 25 -5.83 8.39 -6.24
C PRO A 25 -6.02 8.25 -4.72
N GLU A 26 -7.19 8.65 -4.22
CA GLU A 26 -7.50 8.57 -2.80
C GLU A 26 -7.39 7.15 -2.24
N ASP A 27 -7.87 6.16 -2.98
CA ASP A 27 -7.76 4.75 -2.59
C ASP A 27 -6.31 4.31 -2.38
N TRP A 28 -5.36 4.95 -3.06
CA TRP A 28 -3.95 4.60 -2.94
C TRP A 28 -3.26 5.26 -1.75
N ARG A 29 -3.89 6.30 -1.16
CA ARG A 29 -3.44 6.97 0.06
C ARG A 29 -3.90 6.25 1.32
N ASN A 30 -4.97 5.47 1.23
CA ASN A 30 -5.53 4.75 2.36
C ASN A 30 -4.84 3.40 2.56
N ALA A 31 -4.69 3.01 3.83
CA ALA A 31 -4.15 1.70 4.21
C ALA A 31 -5.08 1.04 5.22
N ASN A 32 -5.26 -0.27 5.07
CA ASN A 32 -6.01 -1.06 6.04
C ASN A 32 -5.09 -1.47 7.18
N VAL A 33 -5.31 -0.93 8.38
CA VAL A 33 -4.49 -1.28 9.56
C VAL A 33 -5.00 -2.57 10.17
N THR A 34 -4.17 -3.60 10.17
CA THR A 34 -4.48 -4.90 10.78
C THR A 34 -3.53 -5.20 11.93
N PRO A 35 -4.03 -5.64 13.09
CA PRO A 35 -3.15 -6.06 14.18
C PRO A 35 -2.50 -7.41 13.87
N ILE A 36 -1.18 -7.49 13.97
CA ILE A 36 -0.42 -8.74 13.91
C ILE A 36 0.05 -9.12 15.30
N PHE A 37 -0.28 -10.33 15.74
CA PHE A 37 0.17 -10.84 17.03
C PHE A 37 1.70 -10.99 17.05
N LYS A 38 2.34 -10.48 18.11
CA LYS A 38 3.79 -10.54 18.30
C LYS A 38 4.18 -11.66 19.26
N LYS A 39 3.80 -11.56 20.54
CA LYS A 39 4.12 -12.55 21.60
C LYS A 39 3.29 -12.31 22.87
N GLY A 40 3.23 -13.28 23.77
CA GLY A 40 2.54 -13.14 25.08
C GLY A 40 1.07 -13.56 25.05
N GLN A 41 0.23 -12.95 25.90
CA GLN A 41 -1.20 -13.25 25.98
C GLN A 41 -1.97 -12.57 24.85
N ARG A 42 -2.79 -13.33 24.11
CA ARG A 42 -3.61 -12.83 22.99
C ARG A 42 -4.76 -11.91 23.40
N SER A 43 -5.14 -11.92 24.67
CA SER A 43 -6.17 -11.03 25.22
C SER A 43 -5.68 -9.59 25.42
N LEU A 44 -4.35 -9.37 25.48
CA LEU A 44 -3.77 -8.05 25.71
C LEU A 44 -3.45 -7.37 24.38
N ALA A 45 -4.03 -6.18 24.16
CA ALA A 45 -3.80 -5.39 22.95
C ALA A 45 -2.32 -5.01 22.75
N SER A 46 -1.58 -4.79 23.84
CA SER A 46 -0.14 -4.46 23.83
C SER A 46 0.76 -5.55 23.21
N ASN A 47 0.23 -6.77 23.05
CA ASN A 47 0.95 -7.91 22.46
C ASN A 47 0.79 -8.00 20.93
N TYR A 48 0.10 -7.03 20.33
CA TYR A 48 -0.05 -6.89 18.89
C TYR A 48 0.72 -5.67 18.39
N ARG A 49 1.14 -5.73 17.12
CA ARG A 49 1.66 -4.58 16.39
C ARG A 49 0.67 -4.21 15.27
N PRO A 50 0.32 -2.93 15.09
CA PRO A 50 -0.41 -2.53 13.89
C PRO A 50 0.47 -2.71 12.66
N VAL A 51 -0.11 -3.17 11.56
CA VAL A 51 0.54 -3.19 10.24
C VAL A 51 -0.41 -2.60 9.22
N SER A 52 0.10 -1.64 8.45
CA SER A 52 -0.62 -1.00 7.36
C SER A 52 -0.54 -1.86 6.10
N LEU A 53 -1.69 -2.33 5.62
CA LEU A 53 -1.81 -3.03 4.33
C LEU A 53 -2.18 -2.00 3.27
N THR A 54 -1.25 -1.73 2.36
CA THR A 54 -1.44 -0.84 1.21
C THR A 54 -1.73 -1.63 -0.06
N SER A 55 -2.41 -1.02 -1.03
CA SER A 55 -2.62 -1.65 -2.34
C SER A 55 -1.29 -1.88 -3.08
N VAL A 56 -1.25 -2.90 -3.95
CA VAL A 56 -0.07 -3.18 -4.79
C VAL A 56 0.25 -1.97 -5.67
N CYS A 57 -0.77 -1.29 -6.19
CA CYS A 57 -0.61 -0.10 -7.03
C CYS A 57 0.08 1.04 -6.28
N SER A 58 -0.36 1.33 -5.05
CA SER A 58 0.27 2.33 -4.16
C SER A 58 1.73 2.01 -3.91
N LYS A 59 2.02 0.74 -3.61
CA LYS A 59 3.36 0.26 -3.31
C LYS A 59 4.27 0.36 -4.53
N SER A 60 3.77 0.02 -5.71
CA SER A 60 4.52 0.14 -6.97
C SER A 60 4.80 1.59 -7.36
N TRP A 61 3.87 2.51 -7.10
CA TRP A 61 4.07 3.94 -7.38
C TRP A 61 5.15 4.57 -6.51
N ASN A 62 5.08 4.35 -5.19
CA ASN A 62 6.05 4.93 -4.26
C ASN A 62 6.57 3.88 -3.27
N PRO A 63 7.61 3.13 -3.69
CA PRO A 63 8.17 2.04 -2.89
C PRO A 63 8.74 2.47 -1.54
N SER A 64 9.16 3.74 -1.42
CA SER A 64 9.83 4.31 -0.24
C SER A 64 8.88 4.67 0.91
N LEU A 65 7.57 4.79 0.68
CA LEU A 65 6.60 5.11 1.74
C LEU A 65 6.48 4.01 2.80
N GLU A 66 6.90 2.78 2.52
CA GLU A 66 6.87 1.70 3.51
C GLU A 66 7.96 1.81 4.59
N THR A 67 9.07 2.54 4.35
CA THR A 67 10.14 2.61 5.35
C THR A 67 9.76 3.48 6.55
N VAL A 68 8.73 4.33 6.43
CA VAL A 68 8.31 5.27 7.49
C VAL A 68 7.02 4.82 8.19
N LEU A 69 6.25 3.88 7.60
CA LEU A 69 4.96 3.42 8.14
C LEU A 69 5.05 2.20 9.08
N LEU A 70 6.26 1.77 9.46
CA LEU A 70 6.44 0.79 10.54
C LEU A 70 6.28 1.40 11.95
N ILE A 71 6.02 2.70 12.06
CA ILE A 71 5.81 3.39 13.34
C ILE A 71 4.57 4.28 13.23
N ILE A 72 3.41 3.68 13.50
CA ILE A 72 2.39 4.33 14.32
C ILE A 72 2.22 3.46 15.57
#